data_AF-A0A397FQH7-F1
#
_entry.id   AF-A0A397FQH7-F1
#
_cell.length_a   1.000
_cell.length_b   1.000
_cell.length_c   1.000
_cell.angle_alpha   90.00
_cell.angle_beta   90.00
_cell.angle_gamma   90.00
#
_symmetry.space_group_name_H-M   'P 1'
#
loop_
_entity.id
_entity.type
_entity.pdbx_description
1 polymer ?
#
loop_
_entity_poly.entity_id
_entity_poly.type
_entity_poly.pdbx_seq_one_letter_code
_entity_poly.pdbx_strand_id
1 'polypeptide(L)'
;MNNIVDITFIYDTRVDICFLLTGKSVRELTIKGPIERNREIIGTWFQINHLTNHWISFRKDRYRLNTWEAFYKCIQGEQITFYRRLLRTENTDTLLNFSFSESDEWIKDPISGKWRSKHASK
;
A
#
# COMPACT_ATOMS: atom_id res chain seq x y z
N MET A 1 14.18 15.68 -4.60
CA MET A 1 13.27 14.66 -4.03
C MET A 1 12.26 14.34 -5.13
N ASN A 2 12.22 13.11 -5.62
CA ASN A 2 11.26 12.74 -6.66
C ASN A 2 9.85 12.82 -6.05
N ASN A 3 8.99 13.62 -6.68
CA ASN A 3 7.59 13.71 -6.33
C ASN A 3 7.01 12.30 -6.32
N ILE A 4 6.33 11.97 -5.23
CA ILE A 4 5.64 10.70 -4.99
C ILE A 4 4.54 10.41 -6.03
N VAL A 5 4.23 11.39 -6.89
CA VAL A 5 3.26 11.35 -7.99
C VAL A 5 3.65 10.36 -9.12
N ASP A 6 4.91 9.91 -9.19
CA ASP A 6 5.39 9.01 -10.27
C ASP A 6 5.41 7.51 -9.93
N ILE A 7 4.77 7.11 -8.82
CA ILE A 7 4.77 5.71 -8.37
C ILE A 7 3.44 5.05 -8.69
N THR A 8 3.49 4.00 -9.52
CA THR A 8 2.34 3.13 -9.78
C THR A 8 2.66 1.72 -9.31
N PHE A 9 1.76 1.11 -8.55
CA PHE A 9 1.81 -0.30 -8.23
C PHE A 9 0.94 -1.09 -9.20
N ILE A 10 1.48 -2.18 -9.73
CA ILE A 10 0.79 -3.09 -10.63
C ILE A 10 0.67 -4.42 -9.91
N TYR A 11 -0.54 -4.78 -9.48
CA TYR A 11 -0.80 -6.02 -8.76
C TYR A 11 -1.49 -7.04 -9.66
N ASP A 12 -0.88 -8.21 -9.84
CA ASP A 12 -1.47 -9.35 -10.55
C ASP A 12 -2.19 -10.26 -9.55
N THR A 13 -3.52 -10.23 -9.60
CA THR A 13 -4.37 -10.96 -8.66
C THR A 13 -4.36 -12.47 -8.88
N ARG A 14 -3.85 -12.97 -10.01
CA ARG A 14 -3.86 -14.41 -10.34
C ARG A 14 -2.74 -15.16 -9.65
N VAL A 15 -1.59 -14.51 -9.52
CA VAL A 15 -0.35 -15.11 -9.02
C VAL A 15 0.17 -14.44 -7.74
N ASP A 16 -0.55 -13.43 -7.25
CA ASP A 16 -0.20 -12.66 -6.04
C ASP A 16 1.19 -12.03 -6.12
N ILE A 17 1.45 -11.33 -7.23
CA ILE A 17 2.71 -10.62 -7.50
C ILE A 17 2.44 -9.12 -7.63
N CYS A 18 3.36 -8.29 -7.14
CA CYS A 18 3.29 -6.85 -7.27
C CYS A 18 4.54 -6.29 -7.94
N PHE A 19 4.35 -5.39 -8.90
CA PHE A 19 5.40 -4.57 -9.49
C PHE A 19 5.29 -3.12 -9.05
N LEU A 20 6.43 -2.44 -9.02
CA LEU A 20 6.56 -1.01 -8.83
C LEU A 20 7.05 -0.38 -10.13
N LEU A 21 6.24 0.49 -10.71
CA LEU A 21 6.62 1.38 -11.79
C LEU A 21 7.02 2.73 -11.20
N THR A 22 8.22 3.21 -11.52
CA THR A 22 8.70 4.54 -11.15
C THR A 22 9.35 5.20 -12.36
N GLY A 23 8.73 6.26 -12.87
CA GLY A 23 9.11 6.84 -14.16
C GLY A 23 8.99 5.83 -15.29
N LYS A 24 10.12 5.37 -15.83
CA LYS A 24 10.18 4.34 -16.91
C LYS A 24 10.71 2.98 -16.45
N SER A 25 11.00 2.81 -15.16
CA SER A 25 11.54 1.57 -14.61
C SER A 25 10.45 0.76 -13.93
N VAL A 26 10.38 -0.55 -14.25
CA VAL A 26 9.55 -1.53 -13.55
C VAL A 26 10.44 -2.51 -12.81
N ARG A 27 10.05 -2.86 -11.58
CA ARG A 27 10.65 -3.97 -10.84
C ARG A 27 9.61 -4.71 -10.02
N GLU A 28 9.82 -6.00 -9.83
CA GLU A 28 9.02 -6.83 -8.94
C GLU A 28 9.34 -6.49 -7.47
N LEU A 29 8.32 -6.56 -6.61
CA LEU A 29 8.45 -6.39 -5.18
C LEU A 29 8.60 -7.74 -4.48
N THR A 30 9.49 -7.79 -3.50
CA THR A 30 9.73 -9.00 -2.71
C THR A 30 8.59 -9.27 -1.75
N ILE A 31 8.14 -10.51 -1.66
CA ILE A 31 7.17 -10.93 -0.64
C ILE A 31 7.82 -10.86 0.74
N LYS A 32 7.20 -10.11 1.65
CA LYS A 32 7.65 -9.95 3.04
C LYS A 32 7.02 -10.97 3.99
N GLY A 33 5.79 -11.40 3.69
CA GLY A 33 5.03 -12.37 4.47
C GLY A 33 3.51 -12.12 4.43
N PRO A 34 2.72 -12.98 5.06
CA PRO A 34 1.27 -12.90 5.05
C PRO A 34 0.74 -11.72 5.90
N ILE A 35 -0.48 -11.29 5.58
CA ILE A 35 -1.34 -10.52 6.49
C ILE A 35 -2.22 -11.50 7.24
N GLU A 36 -2.09 -11.52 8.55
CA GLU A 36 -2.95 -12.32 9.41
C GLU A 36 -3.97 -11.44 10.12
N ARG A 37 -5.22 -11.91 10.14
CA ARG A 37 -6.29 -11.35 10.98
C ARG A 37 -7.07 -12.50 11.58
N ASN A 38 -7.19 -12.52 12.91
CA ASN A 38 -7.87 -13.60 13.63
C ASN A 38 -7.37 -15.01 13.26
N ARG A 39 -6.06 -15.16 13.01
CA ARG A 39 -5.40 -16.40 12.55
C ARG A 39 -5.75 -16.84 11.12
N GLU A 40 -6.41 -16.00 10.33
CA GLU A 40 -6.64 -16.22 8.90
C GLU A 40 -5.69 -15.35 8.06
N ILE A 41 -5.14 -15.94 7.00
CA ILE A 41 -4.34 -15.20 6.01
C ILE A 41 -5.31 -14.46 5.08
N ILE A 42 -5.27 -13.13 5.14
CA ILE A 42 -6.18 -12.25 4.39
C ILE A 42 -5.48 -11.45 3.28
N GLY A 43 -4.19 -11.73 3.03
CA GLY A 43 -3.41 -11.09 1.97
C GLY A 43 -1.92 -11.25 2.17
N THR A 44 -1.15 -10.54 1.36
CA THR A 44 0.32 -10.59 1.33
C THR A 44 0.92 -9.20 1.45
N TRP A 45 1.98 -9.06 2.26
CA TRP A 45 2.81 -7.86 2.30
C TRP A 45 3.92 -7.96 1.26
N PHE A 46 4.03 -6.95 0.41
CA PHE A 46 5.12 -6.75 -0.54
C PHE A 46 6.04 -5.65 -0.02
N GLN A 47 7.34 -5.90 -0.02
CA GLN A 47 8.34 -4.94 0.38
C GLN A 47 8.70 -4.03 -0.80
N ILE A 48 8.46 -2.75 -0.62
CA ILE A 48 8.76 -1.74 -1.63
C ILE A 48 10.27 -1.53 -1.69
N ASN A 49 10.96 -1.36 -0.55
CA ASN A 49 12.40 -1.19 -0.52
C ASN A 49 12.99 -1.87 0.73
N HIS A 50 14.11 -2.57 0.56
CA HIS A 50 14.79 -3.32 1.61
C HIS A 50 15.38 -2.44 2.71
N LEU A 51 15.67 -1.17 2.42
CA LEU A 51 16.31 -0.23 3.34
C LEU A 51 15.31 0.58 4.18
N THR A 52 14.10 0.80 3.68
CA THR A 52 13.18 1.83 4.22
C THR A 52 11.92 1.26 4.87
N ASN A 53 11.83 -0.07 5.03
CA ASN A 53 10.72 -0.75 5.71
C ASN A 53 9.32 -0.31 5.24
N HIS A 54 9.22 0.06 3.97
CA HIS A 54 7.96 0.42 3.32
C HIS A 54 7.34 -0.80 2.66
N TRP A 55 6.13 -1.16 3.07
CA TRP A 55 5.41 -2.32 2.56
C TRP A 55 4.04 -1.91 2.00
N ILE A 56 3.55 -2.68 1.03
CA ILE A 56 2.21 -2.53 0.47
C ILE A 56 1.49 -3.87 0.46
N SER A 57 0.17 -3.85 0.56
CA SER A 57 -0.68 -5.01 0.36
C SER A 57 -1.95 -4.63 -0.36
N PHE A 58 -2.57 -5.60 -1.01
CA PHE A 58 -3.82 -5.46 -1.75
C PHE A 58 -4.83 -6.44 -1.19
N ARG A 59 -6.06 -5.99 -0.96
CA ARG A 59 -7.15 -6.86 -0.49
C ARG A 59 -8.47 -6.47 -1.16
N LYS A 60 -9.39 -7.41 -1.28
CA LYS A 60 -10.76 -7.10 -1.69
C LYS A 60 -11.48 -6.34 -0.57
N ASP A 61 -12.22 -5.31 -0.95
CA ASP A 61 -13.12 -4.60 -0.05
C ASP A 61 -14.19 -5.57 0.46
N ARG A 62 -14.39 -5.57 1.78
CA ARG A 62 -15.31 -6.50 2.46
C ARG A 62 -16.77 -6.28 2.07
N TYR A 63 -17.13 -5.05 1.75
CA TYR A 63 -18.50 -4.64 1.46
C TYR A 63 -18.75 -4.50 -0.04
N ARG A 64 -17.69 -4.27 -0.82
CA ARG A 64 -17.73 -4.14 -2.28
C ARG A 64 -16.86 -5.21 -2.91
N LEU A 65 -17.41 -6.41 -3.10
CA LEU A 65 -16.69 -7.64 -3.51
C LEU A 65 -15.85 -7.51 -4.81
N ASN A 66 -16.11 -6.49 -5.64
CA ASN A 66 -15.38 -6.19 -6.89
C ASN A 66 -14.39 -5.02 -6.78
N THR A 67 -14.25 -4.44 -5.58
CA THR A 67 -13.31 -3.35 -5.30
C THR A 67 -12.10 -3.92 -4.61
N TRP A 68 -10.91 -3.58 -5.10
CA TRP A 68 -9.66 -3.86 -4.41
C TRP A 68 -9.16 -2.57 -3.75
N GLU A 69 -8.64 -2.72 -2.55
CA GLU A 69 -8.01 -1.65 -1.78
C GLU A 69 -6.53 -2.01 -1.61
N ALA A 70 -5.66 -1.00 -1.68
CA ALA A 70 -4.27 -1.18 -1.30
C ALA A 70 -3.96 -0.43 -0.01
N PHE A 71 -3.11 -1.04 0.82
CA PHE A 71 -2.66 -0.56 2.11
C PHE A 71 -1.16 -0.41 2.05
N TYR A 72 -0.69 0.82 2.16
CA TYR A 72 0.73 1.09 2.35
C TYR A 72 1.02 1.28 3.84
N LYS A 73 2.13 0.74 4.32
CA LYS A 73 2.70 1.08 5.63
C LYS A 73 4.20 1.31 5.60
N CYS A 74 4.67 2.12 6.54
CA CYS A 74 6.08 2.22 6.93
C CYS A 74 6.24 1.69 8.35
N ILE A 75 7.29 0.93 8.62
CA ILE A 75 7.63 0.47 9.97
C ILE A 75 8.93 1.13 10.44
N GLN A 76 8.87 1.84 11.57
CA GLN A 76 10.06 2.37 12.26
C GLN A 76 10.02 1.88 13.70
N GLY A 77 11.08 1.21 14.17
CA GLY A 77 11.17 0.71 15.54
C GLY A 77 9.95 -0.11 15.97
N GLU A 78 9.46 -1.01 15.10
CA GLU A 78 8.26 -1.86 15.29
C GLU A 78 6.89 -1.16 15.23
N GLN A 79 6.85 0.16 15.04
CA GLN A 79 5.60 0.90 14.93
C GLN A 79 5.23 1.18 13.47
N ILE A 80 3.95 0.96 13.15
CA ILE A 80 3.36 1.42 11.90
C ILE A 80 3.24 2.94 11.98
N THR A 81 4.09 3.66 11.25
CA THR A 81 4.12 5.14 11.28
C THR A 81 3.19 5.77 10.23
N PHE A 82 2.69 4.97 9.30
CA PHE A 82 2.00 5.47 8.12
C PHE A 82 0.94 4.48 7.61
N TYR A 83 -0.20 5.00 7.17
CA TYR A 83 -1.29 4.26 6.54
C TYR A 83 -1.81 5.06 5.34
N ARG A 84 -1.97 4.42 4.17
CA ARG A 84 -2.57 5.07 2.99
C ARG A 84 -3.47 4.09 2.23
N ARG A 85 -4.67 4.55 1.88
CA ARG A 85 -5.57 3.89 0.93
C ARG A 85 -5.20 4.38 -0.46
N LEU A 86 -4.92 3.46 -1.39
CA LEU A 86 -4.60 3.84 -2.76
C LEU A 86 -5.87 3.86 -3.63
N LEU A 87 -5.89 4.75 -4.63
CA LEU A 87 -6.95 4.83 -5.61
C LEU A 87 -6.60 3.92 -6.81
N ARG A 88 -7.57 3.14 -7.27
CA ARG A 88 -7.44 2.32 -8.47
C ARG A 88 -7.53 3.24 -9.69
N THR A 89 -6.49 3.28 -10.53
CA THR A 89 -6.40 4.24 -11.65
C THR A 89 -6.88 3.66 -12.97
N GLU A 90 -6.66 2.36 -13.21
CA GLU A 90 -7.04 1.68 -14.47
C GLU A 90 -7.45 0.23 -14.21
N ASN A 91 -8.12 -0.37 -15.21
CA ASN A 91 -8.81 -1.64 -15.04
C ASN A 91 -8.52 -2.63 -16.18
N THR A 92 -7.87 -3.74 -15.82
CA THR A 92 -8.12 -5.04 -16.46
C THR A 92 -8.58 -6.00 -15.36
N ASP A 93 -9.22 -7.11 -15.73
CA ASP A 93 -9.79 -8.05 -14.73
C ASP A 93 -8.75 -8.64 -13.77
N THR A 94 -7.47 -8.62 -14.12
CA THR A 94 -6.41 -9.35 -13.40
C THR A 94 -5.17 -8.52 -13.08
N LEU A 95 -4.92 -7.41 -13.79
CA LEU A 95 -3.85 -6.47 -13.49
C LEU A 95 -4.45 -5.16 -12.98
N LEU A 96 -4.12 -4.84 -11.74
CA LEU A 96 -4.68 -3.71 -11.02
C LEU A 96 -3.62 -2.62 -10.83
N ASN A 97 -3.91 -1.43 -11.34
CA ASN A 97 -3.06 -0.27 -11.16
C ASN A 97 -3.53 0.57 -9.98
N PHE A 98 -2.62 0.82 -9.04
CA PHE A 98 -2.85 1.68 -7.88
C PHE A 98 -1.85 2.82 -7.87
N SER A 99 -2.36 4.03 -7.68
CA SER A 99 -1.55 5.21 -7.40
C SER A 99 -2.09 5.93 -6.17
N PHE A 100 -1.36 6.94 -5.72
CA PHE A 100 -1.71 7.64 -4.50
C PHE A 100 -1.26 9.09 -4.51
N SER A 101 -1.98 9.92 -3.76
CA SER A 101 -1.64 11.34 -3.55
C SER A 101 -1.19 11.57 -2.09
N GLU A 102 -0.31 12.54 -1.85
CA GLU A 102 0.11 12.93 -0.48
C GLU A 102 -1.07 13.34 0.40
N SER A 103 -2.12 13.91 -0.18
CA SER A 103 -3.37 14.27 0.53
C SER A 103 -4.04 13.09 1.23
N ASP A 104 -3.83 11.85 0.76
CA ASP A 104 -4.48 10.65 1.31
C ASP A 104 -3.68 10.01 2.46
N GLU A 105 -2.59 10.65 2.91
CA GLU A 105 -1.74 10.14 3.98
C GLU A 105 -2.40 10.20 5.35
N TRP A 106 -2.36 9.10 6.09
CA TRP A 106 -2.67 9.05 7.50
C TRP A 106 -1.41 8.73 8.30
N ILE A 107 -1.18 9.52 9.34
CA ILE A 107 -0.08 9.35 10.28
C ILE A 107 -0.63 8.99 11.65
N LYS A 108 0.12 8.18 12.39
CA LYS A 108 -0.21 7.87 13.78
C LYS A 108 0.37 8.96 14.67
N ASP A 109 -0.47 9.61 15.46
CA ASP A 109 -0.03 10.60 16.42
C ASP A 109 0.87 9.92 17.48
N PRO A 110 2.10 10.40 17.69
CA PRO A 110 3.04 9.73 18.61
C PRO A 110 2.65 9.90 20.08
N ILE A 111 1.83 10.91 20.41
CA ILE A 111 1.41 11.21 21.79
C ILE A 111 0.09 10.48 22.09
N SER A 112 -0.90 10.63 21.21
CA SER A 112 -2.25 10.09 21.43
C SER A 112 -2.43 8.68 20.90
N GLY A 113 -1.51 8.19 20.05
CA GLY A 113 -1.62 6.90 19.36
C GLY A 113 -2.75 6.82 18.34
N LYS A 114 -3.48 7.91 18.06
CA LYS A 114 -4.63 7.93 17.15
C LYS A 114 -4.18 8.22 15.72
N TRP A 115 -4.88 7.65 14.76
CA TRP A 115 -4.66 7.95 13.35
C TRP A 115 -5.31 9.28 12.97
N ARG A 116 -4.59 10.12 12.24
CA ARG A 116 -5.12 11.35 11.65
C ARG A 116 -4.64 11.51 10.21
N SER A 117 -5.41 12.17 9.36
CA SER A 117 -4.90 12.61 8.07
C SER A 117 -3.73 13.58 8.29
N LYS A 118 -2.63 13.38 7.57
CA LYS A 118 -1.44 14.24 7.60
C LYS A 118 -1.77 15.69 7.28
N HIS A 119 -2.79 15.90 6.45
CA HIS A 119 -3.21 17.22 5.98
C HIS A 119 -4.47 17.75 6.68
N ALA A 120 -5.00 17.06 7.70
CA ALA A 120 -6.12 17.54 8.52
C ALA A 120 -5.71 18.66 9.49
N SER A 121 -4.86 19.58 9.04
CA SER A 121 -4.43 20.75 9.79
C SER A 121 -4.28 21.92 8.81
N LYS A 122 -5.40 22.50 8.42
CA LYS A 122 -5.58 23.94 8.19
C LYS A 122 -6.93 24.35 8.72
#